data_AF-A0A9D3YQF2-F1
#
_entry.id   AF-A0A9D3YQF2-F1
#
_cell.length_a   1.000
_cell.length_b   1.000
_cell.length_c   1.000
_cell.angle_alpha   90.00
_cell.angle_beta   90.00
_cell.angle_gamma   90.00
#
_symmetry.space_group_name_H-M   'P 1'
#
loop_
_entity.id
_entity.type
_entity.pdbx_description
1 polymer ?
#
loop_
_entity_poly.entity_id
_entity_poly.type
_entity_poly.pdbx_seq_one_letter_code
_entity_poly.pdbx_strand_id
1 'polypeptide(L)'
;MEQFHTQFSTSIQKELVVVVLDCRSRPDACGNTATEDLTVVVENIAPVIQNLPNSTSLHENTVTSEYLYTVSVVDYGPVTCAINPASSNFLIRQAGASSAYWDIYTVSGCDFNYATGASIALNVKCTDTGGKSDTETFTVNLIQNEPPIIHNLPNSTSVHEDTDVETLIYVLNVTDADSPSLTCVFVTASTLFRLRMVTGGTRCCDDDDDDENIIIIIGQ
;
A
#
# COMPACT_ATOMS: atom_id res chain seq x y z
N MET A 1 -4.49 -25.56 40.19
CA MET A 1 -3.87 -25.82 38.88
C MET A 1 -3.36 -24.49 38.38
N GLU A 2 -2.08 -24.21 38.60
CA GLU A 2 -1.41 -23.12 37.89
C GLU A 2 -1.36 -23.51 36.42
N GLN A 3 -2.07 -22.78 35.56
CA GLN A 3 -1.88 -22.90 34.12
C GLN A 3 -0.46 -22.39 33.84
N PHE A 4 0.47 -23.30 33.53
CA PHE A 4 1.74 -22.92 32.93
C PHE A 4 1.46 -22.35 31.54
N HIS A 5 1.26 -21.04 31.49
CA HIS A 5 1.05 -20.28 30.26
C HIS A 5 2.40 -19.85 29.68
N THR A 6 3.32 -20.79 29.52
CA THR A 6 4.52 -20.57 28.70
C THR A 6 4.13 -20.85 27.26
N GLN A 7 3.85 -19.78 26.52
CA GLN A 7 3.57 -19.83 25.09
C GLN A 7 4.91 -19.94 24.33
N PHE A 8 4.98 -20.82 23.33
CA PHE A 8 6.23 -21.14 22.65
C PHE A 8 6.14 -20.74 21.17
N SER A 9 7.13 -19.99 20.68
CA SER A 9 7.25 -19.56 19.28
C SER A 9 8.01 -20.56 18.40
N THR A 10 8.29 -21.75 18.94
CA THR A 10 8.98 -22.88 18.30
C THR A 10 8.47 -24.18 18.91
N SER A 11 8.53 -25.28 18.16
CA SER A 11 8.18 -26.60 18.71
C SER A 11 9.16 -27.02 19.80
N ILE A 12 8.65 -27.59 20.89
CA ILE A 12 9.47 -28.07 22.02
C ILE A 12 9.07 -29.50 22.35
N GLN A 13 10.08 -30.33 22.64
CA GLN A 13 9.89 -31.66 23.21
C GLN A 13 10.57 -31.72 24.57
N LYS A 14 9.85 -32.22 25.58
CA LYS A 14 10.40 -32.48 26.91
C LYS A 14 10.05 -33.89 27.36
N GLU A 15 11.06 -34.57 27.88
CA GLU A 15 10.94 -35.87 28.52
C GLU A 15 10.80 -35.65 30.03
N LEU A 16 9.70 -36.15 30.59
CA LEU A 16 9.42 -36.12 32.02
C LEU A 16 9.48 -37.52 32.58
N VAL A 17 10.34 -37.72 33.57
CA VAL A 17 10.45 -38.98 34.29
C VAL A 17 9.34 -39.05 35.34
N VAL A 18 8.37 -39.94 35.16
CA VAL A 18 7.26 -40.15 36.09
C VAL A 18 7.63 -41.28 37.04
N VAL A 19 7.81 -40.96 38.32
CA VAL A 19 8.12 -41.93 39.37
C VAL A 19 6.89 -42.13 40.25
N VAL A 20 6.34 -43.35 40.26
CA VAL A 20 5.28 -43.75 41.19
C VAL A 20 5.89 -44.55 42.33
N LEU A 21 5.66 -44.08 43.55
CA LEU A 21 6.12 -44.71 44.78
C LEU A 21 4.94 -45.41 45.46
N ASP A 22 5.06 -46.72 45.69
CA ASP A 22 4.13 -47.41 46.58
C ASP A 22 4.61 -47.28 48.01
N CYS A 23 4.14 -46.24 48.71
CA CYS A 23 4.27 -46.19 50.16
C CYS A 23 3.06 -45.53 50.82
N ARG A 24 2.05 -46.36 51.09
CA ARG A 24 1.02 -46.00 52.06
C ARG A 24 1.61 -46.08 53.48
N SER A 25 2.12 -44.95 53.97
CA SER A 25 2.18 -44.61 55.40
C SER A 25 3.07 -45.43 56.36
N ARG A 26 4.10 -46.18 55.91
CA ARG A 26 5.11 -46.72 56.86
C ARG A 26 6.57 -46.59 56.34
N PRO A 27 7.55 -46.33 57.24
CA PRO A 27 8.88 -45.84 56.82
C PRO A 27 9.87 -46.88 56.30
N ASP A 28 9.64 -48.19 56.49
CA ASP A 28 10.72 -49.19 56.42
C ASP A 28 10.65 -50.23 55.28
N ALA A 29 9.83 -50.04 54.24
CA ALA A 29 9.88 -50.89 53.04
C ALA A 29 9.31 -50.20 51.78
N CYS A 30 9.96 -49.15 51.29
CA CYS A 30 9.61 -48.51 50.01
C CYS A 30 10.68 -48.85 48.95
N GLY A 31 10.62 -50.05 48.35
CA GLY A 31 11.55 -50.48 47.30
C GLY A 31 10.92 -50.62 45.91
N ASN A 32 9.59 -50.59 45.83
CA ASN A 32 8.87 -50.72 44.56
C ASN A 32 8.65 -49.33 43.96
N THR A 33 9.42 -49.03 42.92
CA THR A 33 9.27 -47.83 42.10
C THR A 33 8.92 -48.25 40.68
N ALA A 34 7.88 -47.65 40.10
CA ALA A 34 7.67 -47.68 38.66
C ALA A 34 8.16 -46.34 38.10
N THR A 35 9.04 -46.40 37.10
CA THR A 35 9.53 -45.24 36.39
C THR A 35 9.16 -45.41 34.93
N GLU A 36 8.44 -44.43 34.39
CA GLU A 36 8.08 -44.38 32.98
C GLU A 36 8.40 -42.97 32.44
N ASP A 37 8.81 -42.90 31.18
CA ASP A 37 9.07 -41.63 30.51
C ASP A 37 7.79 -41.13 29.83
N LEU A 38 7.46 -39.86 30.08
CA LEU A 38 6.40 -39.13 29.41
C LEU A 38 7.02 -38.08 28.48
N THR A 39 6.84 -38.26 27.17
CA THR A 39 7.21 -37.24 26.18
C THR A 39 6.05 -36.27 25.97
N VAL A 40 6.27 -35.00 26.28
CA VAL A 40 5.34 -33.91 25.96
C VAL A 40 5.88 -33.14 24.76
N VAL A 41 5.05 -33.04 23.72
CA VAL A 41 5.33 -32.26 22.52
C VAL A 41 4.42 -31.04 22.50
N VAL A 42 5.01 -29.85 22.35
CA VAL A 42 4.27 -28.64 22.01
C VAL A 42 4.65 -28.25 20.59
N GLU A 43 3.65 -28.16 19.72
CA GLU A 43 3.85 -27.79 18.33
C GLU A 43 3.71 -26.28 18.15
N ASN A 44 4.59 -25.70 17.35
CA ASN A 44 4.42 -24.33 16.85
C ASN A 44 3.15 -24.24 15.98
N ILE A 45 2.41 -23.15 16.05
CA ILE A 45 1.24 -22.89 15.19
C ILE A 45 1.61 -21.73 14.28
N ALA A 46 1.19 -21.79 13.01
CA ALA A 46 1.46 -20.70 12.06
C ALA A 46 0.80 -19.38 12.52
N PRO A 47 1.34 -18.22 12.11
CA PRO A 47 0.62 -16.95 12.22
C PRO A 47 -0.74 -17.04 11.52
N VAL A 48 -1.69 -16.19 11.92
CA VAL A 48 -2.99 -16.07 11.21
C VAL A 48 -3.21 -14.63 10.79
N ILE A 49 -3.34 -14.40 9.49
CA ILE A 49 -3.74 -13.09 8.94
C ILE A 49 -5.25 -12.93 9.14
N GLN A 50 -5.69 -11.85 9.78
CA GLN A 50 -7.09 -11.72 10.21
C GLN A 50 -7.98 -10.90 9.26
N ASN A 51 -7.38 -10.07 8.42
CA ASN A 51 -8.10 -9.04 7.68
C ASN A 51 -7.77 -9.04 6.17
N LEU A 52 -7.32 -10.18 5.66
CA LEU A 52 -7.23 -10.50 4.24
C LEU A 52 -8.06 -11.77 3.96
N PRO A 53 -8.56 -11.97 2.73
CA PRO A 53 -8.38 -11.12 1.55
C PRO A 53 -9.12 -9.77 1.65
N ASN A 54 -8.52 -8.71 1.09
CA ASN A 54 -9.11 -7.37 1.00
C ASN A 54 -8.58 -6.64 -0.24
N SER A 55 -9.17 -5.49 -0.57
CA SER A 55 -8.78 -4.68 -1.71
C SER A 55 -8.79 -3.18 -1.44
N THR A 56 -8.08 -2.44 -2.30
CA THR A 56 -8.15 -0.98 -2.40
C THR A 56 -8.15 -0.54 -3.86
N SER A 57 -8.42 0.73 -4.12
CA SER A 57 -8.24 1.37 -5.41
C SER A 57 -7.02 2.28 -5.40
N LEU A 58 -6.32 2.35 -6.53
CA LEU A 58 -5.13 3.18 -6.70
C LEU A 58 -5.12 3.74 -8.11
N HIS A 59 -4.79 5.02 -8.27
CA HIS A 59 -4.73 5.62 -9.59
C HIS A 59 -3.46 5.19 -10.35
N GLU A 60 -3.55 4.94 -11.66
CA GLU A 60 -2.39 4.44 -12.42
C GLU A 60 -1.25 5.45 -12.53
N ASN A 61 -1.55 6.75 -12.39
CA ASN A 61 -0.55 7.82 -12.38
C ASN A 61 0.12 8.02 -11.00
N THR A 62 -0.17 7.17 -10.00
CA THR A 62 0.51 7.23 -8.70
C THR A 62 2.02 6.99 -8.91
N VAL A 63 2.83 7.99 -8.55
CA VAL A 63 4.31 7.93 -8.63
C VAL A 63 4.99 8.17 -7.29
N THR A 64 4.24 8.58 -6.27
CA THR A 64 4.74 8.81 -4.90
C THR A 64 4.41 7.62 -4.00
N SER A 65 5.12 7.52 -2.89
CA SER A 65 4.77 6.53 -1.85
C SER A 65 3.47 6.93 -1.17
N GLU A 66 2.52 6.01 -1.14
CA GLU A 66 1.18 6.17 -0.61
C GLU A 66 0.83 4.97 0.26
N TYR A 67 0.17 5.21 1.39
CA TYR A 67 -0.34 4.17 2.27
C TYR A 67 -1.59 3.52 1.66
N LEU A 68 -1.64 2.19 1.64
CA LEU A 68 -2.76 1.45 1.07
C LEU A 68 -3.61 0.74 2.13
N TYR A 69 -2.97 -0.02 3.02
CA TYR A 69 -3.67 -0.90 3.95
C TYR A 69 -2.79 -1.39 5.09
N THR A 70 -3.36 -1.59 6.28
CA THR A 70 -2.71 -2.27 7.41
C THR A 70 -3.20 -3.71 7.48
N VAL A 71 -2.28 -4.66 7.38
CA VAL A 71 -2.49 -6.09 7.63
C VAL A 71 -2.38 -6.36 9.13
N SER A 72 -3.37 -7.06 9.71
CA SER A 72 -3.37 -7.50 11.10
C SER A 72 -3.11 -9.01 11.19
N VAL A 73 -2.16 -9.39 12.02
CA VAL A 73 -1.70 -10.78 12.18
C VAL A 73 -1.70 -11.15 13.65
N VAL A 74 -2.19 -12.35 13.96
CA VAL A 74 -2.13 -12.92 15.31
C VAL A 74 -1.21 -14.11 15.33
N ASP A 75 -0.28 -14.08 16.27
CA ASP A 75 0.63 -15.17 16.63
C ASP A 75 1.07 -14.96 18.10
N TYR A 76 1.52 -16.03 18.74
CA TYR A 76 2.13 -16.02 20.06
C TYR A 76 3.63 -15.66 20.04
N GLY A 77 4.24 -15.59 18.86
CA GLY A 77 5.63 -15.16 18.66
C GLY A 77 5.79 -13.93 17.75
N PRO A 78 7.03 -13.41 17.62
CA PRO A 78 7.34 -12.42 16.60
C PRO A 78 7.08 -12.97 15.19
N VAL A 79 6.47 -12.14 14.35
CA VAL A 79 6.13 -12.47 12.96
C VAL A 79 6.85 -11.51 12.03
N THR A 80 7.26 -11.98 10.86
CA THR A 80 7.74 -11.14 9.76
C THR A 80 6.84 -11.33 8.54
N CYS A 81 6.30 -10.23 7.99
CA CYS A 81 5.49 -10.27 6.77
C CYS A 81 6.24 -9.69 5.57
N ALA A 82 6.00 -10.28 4.39
CA ALA A 82 6.58 -9.86 3.12
C ALA A 82 5.58 -10.07 1.97
N ILE A 83 5.70 -9.26 0.92
CA ILE A 83 5.01 -9.53 -0.36
C ILE A 83 5.84 -10.59 -1.11
N ASN A 84 5.19 -11.67 -1.55
CA ASN A 84 5.87 -12.80 -2.19
C ASN A 84 5.19 -13.24 -3.51
N PRO A 85 5.86 -13.14 -4.68
CA PRO A 85 7.22 -12.63 -4.86
C PRO A 85 7.35 -11.15 -4.53
N ALA A 86 8.56 -10.69 -4.23
CA ALA A 86 8.82 -9.28 -3.96
C ALA A 86 8.40 -8.40 -5.14
N SER A 87 7.86 -7.22 -4.84
CA SER A 87 7.44 -6.23 -5.83
C SER A 87 8.40 -5.05 -5.85
N SER A 88 8.60 -4.44 -7.02
CA SER A 88 9.27 -3.14 -7.16
C SER A 88 8.33 -1.96 -6.89
N ASN A 89 7.02 -2.16 -7.07
CA ASN A 89 6.01 -1.10 -6.96
C ASN A 89 5.34 -1.04 -5.59
N PHE A 90 5.43 -2.13 -4.82
CA PHE A 90 4.85 -2.22 -3.48
C PHE A 90 5.88 -2.65 -2.45
N LEU A 91 5.72 -2.13 -1.24
CA LEU A 91 6.48 -2.55 -0.08
C LEU A 91 5.54 -2.80 1.10
N ILE A 92 6.01 -3.61 2.05
CA ILE A 92 5.33 -3.85 3.32
C ILE A 92 6.29 -3.56 4.47
N ARG A 93 5.83 -2.87 5.52
CA ARG A 93 6.65 -2.48 6.69
C ARG A 93 5.89 -2.77 7.97
N GLN A 94 6.60 -3.15 9.02
CA GLN A 94 6.02 -3.31 10.34
C GLN A 94 5.48 -1.96 10.84
N ALA A 95 4.24 -1.96 11.32
CA ALA A 95 3.57 -0.77 11.86
C ALA A 95 3.79 -0.70 13.38
N GLY A 96 4.67 0.19 13.80
CA GLY A 96 5.03 0.37 15.22
C GLY A 96 5.94 -0.73 15.76
N ALA A 97 5.95 -0.89 17.09
CA ALA A 97 6.90 -1.77 17.79
C ALA A 97 6.48 -3.25 17.85
N SER A 98 5.19 -3.55 17.61
CA SER A 98 4.64 -4.92 17.63
C SER A 98 4.65 -5.54 16.24
N SER A 99 4.85 -6.86 16.12
CA SER A 99 4.74 -7.58 14.85
C SER A 99 3.29 -7.94 14.46
N ALA A 100 2.31 -7.43 15.20
CA ALA A 100 0.89 -7.68 14.95
C ALA A 100 0.32 -6.88 13.77
N TYR A 101 1.00 -5.82 13.32
CA TYR A 101 0.50 -4.92 12.29
C TYR A 101 1.57 -4.61 11.25
N TRP A 102 1.19 -4.64 9.97
CA TRP A 102 2.07 -4.42 8.84
C TRP A 102 1.40 -3.57 7.77
N ASP A 103 1.97 -2.43 7.43
CA ASP A 103 1.43 -1.49 6.47
C ASP A 103 1.97 -1.76 5.06
N ILE A 104 1.07 -1.79 4.09
CA ILE A 104 1.36 -1.87 2.66
C ILE A 104 1.39 -0.45 2.08
N TYR A 105 2.44 -0.14 1.33
CA TYR A 105 2.59 1.12 0.62
C TYR A 105 2.95 0.90 -0.85
N THR A 106 2.67 1.89 -1.69
CA THR A 106 3.37 2.05 -2.97
C THR A 106 4.80 2.55 -2.73
N VAL A 107 5.69 2.30 -3.70
CA VAL A 107 7.07 2.81 -3.71
C VAL A 107 7.14 4.07 -4.57
N SER A 108 7.99 5.04 -4.20
CA SER A 108 8.25 6.21 -5.07
C SER A 108 8.89 5.77 -6.38
N GLY A 109 8.42 6.32 -7.51
CA GLY A 109 8.83 5.90 -8.85
C GLY A 109 8.20 4.57 -9.27
N CYS A 110 7.11 4.17 -8.65
CA CYS A 110 6.26 3.10 -9.17
C CYS A 110 5.72 3.48 -10.56
N ASP A 111 5.46 2.45 -11.36
CA ASP A 111 4.94 2.56 -12.72
C ASP A 111 3.78 1.58 -12.84
N PHE A 112 2.56 2.12 -12.76
CA PHE A 112 1.33 1.38 -12.92
C PHE A 112 0.73 1.66 -14.29
N ASN A 113 0.11 0.64 -14.88
CA ASN A 113 -0.48 0.76 -16.21
C ASN A 113 -1.76 -0.08 -16.27
N TYR A 114 -2.89 0.60 -16.20
CA TYR A 114 -4.23 0.02 -16.23
C TYR A 114 -4.45 -0.83 -17.49
N ALA A 115 -3.94 -0.38 -18.64
CA ALA A 115 -4.09 -1.10 -19.92
C ALA A 115 -3.35 -2.44 -19.95
N THR A 116 -2.28 -2.60 -19.16
CA THR A 116 -1.58 -3.88 -19.01
C THR A 116 -2.20 -4.79 -17.95
N GLY A 117 -2.96 -4.23 -17.02
CA GLY A 117 -3.69 -4.98 -16.01
C GLY A 117 -4.44 -4.04 -15.05
N ALA A 118 -5.77 -4.09 -15.08
CA ALA A 118 -6.64 -3.27 -14.23
C ALA A 118 -6.62 -3.66 -12.73
N SER A 119 -5.92 -4.73 -12.36
CA SER A 119 -5.85 -5.20 -10.98
C SER A 119 -4.56 -5.97 -10.72
N ILE A 120 -3.99 -5.78 -9.53
CA ILE A 120 -2.74 -6.38 -9.09
C ILE A 120 -3.00 -7.17 -7.80
N ALA A 121 -2.71 -8.47 -7.81
CA ALA A 121 -2.80 -9.32 -6.63
C ALA A 121 -1.44 -9.41 -5.93
N LEU A 122 -1.38 -9.01 -4.66
CA LEU A 122 -0.22 -9.11 -3.80
C LEU A 122 -0.42 -10.26 -2.81
N ASN A 123 0.39 -11.31 -2.89
CA ASN A 123 0.38 -12.34 -1.85
C ASN A 123 1.19 -11.85 -0.66
N VAL A 124 0.52 -11.59 0.45
CA VAL A 124 1.14 -11.21 1.73
C VAL A 124 1.41 -12.48 2.51
N LYS A 125 2.69 -12.81 2.68
CA LYS A 125 3.14 -13.97 3.45
C LYS A 125 3.70 -13.53 4.80
N CYS A 126 3.14 -14.04 5.88
CA CYS A 126 3.58 -13.79 7.24
C CYS A 126 4.18 -15.07 7.83
N THR A 127 5.40 -15.01 8.34
CA THR A 127 6.17 -16.16 8.83
C THR A 127 6.63 -15.92 10.27
N ASP A 128 6.43 -16.91 11.13
CA ASP A 128 6.91 -16.89 12.51
C ASP A 128 8.39 -17.31 12.63
N THR A 129 8.94 -17.20 13.84
CA THR A 129 10.31 -17.64 14.13
C THR A 129 10.55 -19.14 14.00
N GLY A 130 9.48 -19.94 14.08
CA GLY A 130 9.50 -21.39 13.89
C GLY A 130 9.42 -21.82 12.41
N GLY A 131 9.33 -20.87 11.48
CA GLY A 131 9.28 -21.10 10.03
C GLY A 131 7.91 -21.51 9.49
N LYS A 132 6.85 -21.52 10.33
CA LYS A 132 5.48 -21.70 9.82
C LYS A 132 4.95 -20.36 9.32
N SER A 133 4.04 -20.41 8.36
CA SER A 133 3.57 -19.21 7.68
C SER A 133 2.12 -19.32 7.25
N ASP A 134 1.49 -18.17 7.15
CA ASP A 134 0.21 -17.96 6.50
C ASP A 134 0.37 -17.00 5.32
N THR A 135 -0.46 -17.13 4.29
CA THR A 135 -0.37 -16.34 3.06
C THR A 135 -1.75 -16.03 2.52
N GLU A 136 -2.06 -14.74 2.43
CA GLU A 136 -3.33 -14.24 1.97
C GLU A 136 -3.15 -13.15 0.90
N THR A 137 -4.19 -12.90 0.12
CA THR A 137 -4.12 -11.96 -1.03
C THR A 137 -4.66 -10.59 -0.67
N PHE A 138 -3.91 -9.54 -0.96
CA PHE A 138 -4.39 -8.16 -1.02
C PHE A 138 -4.47 -7.70 -2.48
N THR A 139 -5.60 -7.16 -2.90
CA THR A 139 -5.84 -6.77 -4.31
C THR A 139 -5.84 -5.26 -4.47
N VAL A 140 -5.01 -4.73 -5.36
CA VAL A 140 -5.00 -3.32 -5.74
C VAL A 140 -5.69 -3.18 -7.09
N ASN A 141 -6.84 -2.51 -7.13
CA ASN A 141 -7.56 -2.21 -8.36
C ASN A 141 -7.07 -0.87 -8.90
N LEU A 142 -6.61 -0.86 -10.15
CA LEU A 142 -6.16 0.38 -10.77
C LEU A 142 -7.35 1.19 -11.25
N ILE A 143 -7.26 2.51 -11.08
CA ILE A 143 -8.13 3.50 -11.73
C ILE A 143 -7.37 4.01 -12.95
N GLN A 144 -8.03 3.97 -14.11
CA GLN A 144 -7.48 4.46 -15.37
C GLN A 144 -7.39 5.99 -15.35
N ASN A 145 -6.28 6.53 -15.85
CA ASN A 145 -6.11 7.96 -16.09
C ASN A 145 -6.81 8.34 -17.40
N GLU A 146 -7.78 9.23 -17.33
CA GLU A 146 -8.45 9.81 -18.48
C GLU A 146 -7.67 11.01 -19.05
N PRO A 147 -7.77 11.28 -20.36
CA PRO A 147 -7.09 12.42 -20.96
C PRO A 147 -7.77 13.75 -20.58
N PRO A 148 -7.03 14.87 -20.55
CA PRO A 148 -7.60 16.19 -20.37
C PRO A 148 -8.53 16.57 -21.53
N ILE A 149 -9.56 17.37 -21.23
CA ILE A 149 -10.57 17.83 -22.20
C ILE A 149 -10.45 19.34 -22.37
N ILE A 150 -10.36 19.81 -23.63
CA ILE A 150 -10.42 21.24 -23.97
C ILE A 150 -11.86 21.58 -24.41
N HIS A 151 -12.52 22.47 -23.68
CA HIS A 151 -13.96 22.75 -23.88
C HIS A 151 -14.26 23.81 -24.92
N ASN A 152 -13.36 24.77 -25.10
CA ASN A 152 -13.70 26.03 -25.75
C ASN A 152 -12.79 26.43 -26.92
N LEU A 153 -11.87 25.57 -27.38
CA LEU A 153 -10.94 25.97 -28.44
C LEU A 153 -11.67 26.32 -29.76
N PRO A 154 -11.56 27.57 -30.27
CA PRO A 154 -12.23 27.98 -31.51
C PRO A 154 -11.46 27.50 -32.74
N ASN A 155 -12.16 27.31 -33.86
CA ASN A 155 -11.54 26.98 -35.15
C ASN A 155 -10.61 28.09 -35.66
N SER A 156 -10.95 29.35 -35.37
CA SER A 156 -10.15 30.51 -35.74
C SER A 156 -10.44 31.68 -34.81
N THR A 157 -9.43 32.53 -34.60
CA THR A 157 -9.56 33.86 -33.99
C THR A 157 -8.76 34.85 -34.83
N SER A 158 -9.10 36.13 -34.77
CA SER A 158 -8.38 37.20 -35.46
C SER A 158 -7.80 38.18 -34.47
N VAL A 159 -6.58 38.62 -34.74
CA VAL A 159 -5.84 39.62 -33.97
C VAL A 159 -5.48 40.75 -34.93
N HIS A 160 -5.58 42.00 -34.48
CA HIS A 160 -5.23 43.14 -35.33
C HIS A 160 -3.70 43.26 -35.43
N GLU A 161 -3.20 43.74 -36.57
CA GLU A 161 -1.75 43.77 -36.85
C GLU A 161 -0.96 44.73 -35.94
N ASP A 162 -1.63 45.69 -35.32
CA ASP A 162 -1.04 46.65 -34.36
C ASP A 162 -1.13 46.19 -32.89
N THR A 163 -1.54 44.94 -32.65
CA THR A 163 -1.73 44.45 -31.28
C THR A 163 -0.39 44.32 -30.57
N ASP A 164 -0.29 44.92 -29.38
CA ASP A 164 0.91 44.89 -28.55
C ASP A 164 1.30 43.46 -28.15
N VAL A 165 2.60 43.23 -27.97
CA VAL A 165 3.14 42.00 -27.35
C VAL A 165 2.52 41.78 -25.97
N GLU A 166 2.46 40.54 -25.50
CA GLU A 166 1.78 40.15 -24.24
C GLU A 166 0.26 40.24 -24.24
N THR A 167 -0.36 40.67 -25.34
CA THR A 167 -1.82 40.75 -25.39
C THR A 167 -2.44 39.35 -25.34
N LEU A 168 -3.45 39.19 -24.48
CA LEU A 168 -4.29 38.00 -24.39
C LEU A 168 -5.08 37.79 -25.68
N ILE A 169 -4.88 36.64 -26.32
CA ILE A 169 -5.60 36.23 -27.53
C ILE A 169 -6.77 35.34 -27.17
N TYR A 170 -6.54 34.37 -26.29
CA TYR A 170 -7.54 33.37 -25.94
C TYR A 170 -7.29 32.75 -24.57
N VAL A 171 -8.36 32.41 -23.85
CA VAL A 171 -8.31 31.65 -22.60
C VAL A 171 -8.85 30.25 -22.88
N LEU A 172 -8.03 29.23 -22.64
CA LEU A 172 -8.46 27.84 -22.73
C LEU A 172 -9.11 27.42 -21.43
N ASN A 173 -10.28 26.83 -21.55
CA ASN A 173 -10.92 26.06 -20.49
C ASN A 173 -10.55 24.59 -20.73
N VAL A 174 -9.75 24.05 -19.81
CA VAL A 174 -9.29 22.66 -19.83
C VAL A 174 -9.62 22.03 -18.49
N THR A 175 -10.20 20.84 -18.51
CA THR A 175 -10.47 20.06 -17.30
C THR A 175 -9.80 18.70 -17.41
N ASP A 176 -9.34 18.18 -16.28
CA ASP A 176 -8.84 16.82 -16.12
C ASP A 176 -9.38 16.29 -14.80
N ALA A 177 -10.08 15.16 -14.83
CA ALA A 177 -10.75 14.62 -13.65
C ALA A 177 -9.76 13.91 -12.70
N ASP A 178 -8.58 13.54 -13.21
CA ASP A 178 -7.63 12.66 -12.54
C ASP A 178 -6.34 13.38 -12.12
N SER A 179 -6.08 14.58 -12.67
CA SER A 179 -4.93 15.40 -12.32
C SER A 179 -5.32 16.86 -12.07
N PRO A 180 -4.97 17.43 -10.90
CA PRO A 180 -5.16 18.85 -10.65
C PRO A 180 -4.11 19.73 -11.35
N SER A 181 -3.06 19.14 -11.92
CA SER A 181 -1.97 19.89 -12.57
C SER A 181 -1.86 19.54 -14.05
N LEU A 182 -1.81 20.57 -14.90
CA LEU A 182 -1.71 20.42 -16.35
C LEU A 182 -0.46 21.11 -16.87
N THR A 183 0.08 20.61 -17.98
CA THR A 183 1.15 21.28 -18.72
C THR A 183 0.73 21.41 -20.18
N CYS A 184 0.94 22.60 -20.74
CA CYS A 184 0.58 22.91 -22.12
C CYS A 184 1.78 23.38 -22.93
N VAL A 185 1.90 22.88 -24.16
CA VAL A 185 2.99 23.22 -25.09
C VAL A 185 2.44 23.37 -26.50
N PHE A 186 3.02 24.29 -27.29
CA PHE A 186 2.79 24.30 -28.72
C PHE A 186 3.63 23.22 -29.38
N VAL A 187 2.99 22.30 -30.11
CA VAL A 187 3.69 21.26 -30.88
C VAL A 187 4.51 21.88 -32.01
N THR A 188 3.99 22.94 -32.62
CA THR A 188 4.72 23.77 -33.60
C THR A 188 5.28 25.00 -32.91
N ALA A 189 6.61 25.11 -32.85
CA ALA A 189 7.25 26.29 -32.29
C ALA A 189 6.80 27.55 -33.04
N SER A 190 6.41 28.58 -32.28
CA SER A 190 6.11 29.92 -32.78
C SER A 190 6.84 30.91 -31.88
N THR A 191 7.49 31.91 -32.48
CA THR A 191 7.98 33.08 -31.74
C THR A 191 6.88 34.13 -31.57
N LEU A 192 5.87 34.11 -32.45
CA LEU A 192 4.79 35.09 -32.48
C LEU A 192 3.71 34.84 -31.42
N PHE A 193 3.63 33.63 -30.89
CA PHE A 193 2.63 33.25 -29.89
C PHE A 193 3.26 32.38 -28.82
N ARG A 194 2.78 32.51 -27.60
CA ARG A 194 3.20 31.66 -26.48
C ARG A 194 2.03 31.28 -25.58
N LEU A 195 2.19 30.14 -24.94
CA LEU A 195 1.28 29.67 -23.89
C LEU A 195 1.79 30.17 -22.55
N ARG A 196 0.87 30.57 -21.68
CA ARG A 196 1.17 30.88 -20.28
C ARG A 196 0.14 30.19 -19.39
N MET A 197 0.63 29.47 -18.39
CA MET A 197 -0.18 29.04 -17.26
C MET A 197 -0.39 30.26 -16.35
N VAL A 198 -1.65 30.55 -16.02
CA VAL A 198 -1.97 31.60 -15.04
C VAL A 198 -2.41 30.91 -13.76
N THR A 199 -1.46 30.64 -12.87
CA THR A 199 -1.76 30.25 -11.49
C THR A 199 -2.11 31.49 -10.68
N GLY A 200 -3.31 31.52 -10.09
CA GLY A 200 -3.69 32.48 -9.04
C GLY A 200 -4.02 33.92 -9.48
N GLY A 201 -4.90 34.11 -10.47
CA GLY A 201 -5.36 35.44 -10.91
C GLY A 201 -6.88 35.62 -10.85
N THR A 202 -7.35 36.27 -9.78
CA THR A 202 -8.71 36.81 -9.51
C THR A 202 -9.80 36.69 -10.60
N ARG A 203 -10.79 35.85 -10.30
CA ARG A 203 -12.22 35.89 -10.69
C ARG A 203 -12.58 36.05 -12.18
N CYS A 204 -13.24 35.03 -12.71
CA CYS A 204 -14.62 34.99 -13.21
C CYS A 204 -14.93 33.51 -13.48
N CYS A 205 -15.82 32.78 -12.82
CA CYS A 205 -17.04 33.01 -12.04
C CYS A 205 -17.14 31.91 -10.96
N ASP A 206 -17.96 32.09 -9.93
CA ASP A 206 -18.22 31.10 -8.86
C ASP A 206 -18.51 29.69 -9.43
N ASP A 207 -17.62 28.71 -9.16
CA ASP A 207 -17.89 27.50 -8.35
C ASP A 207 -16.56 26.74 -8.09
N ASP A 208 -16.01 26.92 -6.90
CA ASP A 208 -15.31 25.92 -6.06
C ASP A 208 -14.16 25.00 -6.53
N ASP A 209 -13.44 25.20 -7.65
CA ASP A 209 -12.19 24.45 -7.89
C ASP A 209 -11.02 25.32 -8.40
N ASP A 210 -9.80 24.94 -8.02
CA ASP A 210 -8.50 25.59 -8.25
C ASP A 210 -8.07 25.63 -9.75
N ASP A 211 -8.93 26.12 -10.65
CA ASP A 211 -8.70 26.05 -12.09
C ASP A 211 -7.53 26.94 -12.57
N GLU A 212 -6.43 26.29 -12.95
CA GLU A 212 -5.34 26.88 -13.72
C GLU A 212 -5.82 27.23 -15.13
N ASN A 213 -6.03 28.51 -15.43
CA ASN A 213 -6.35 28.95 -16.78
C ASN A 213 -5.09 28.94 -17.66
N ILE A 214 -5.12 28.22 -18.79
CA ILE A 214 -4.09 28.30 -19.84
C ILE A 214 -4.47 29.41 -20.81
N ILE A 215 -3.58 30.39 -21.02
CA ILE A 215 -3.81 31.49 -21.96
C ILE A 215 -2.86 31.44 -23.15
N ILE A 216 -3.38 31.84 -24.31
CA ILE A 216 -2.62 32.12 -25.53
C ILE A 216 -2.41 33.62 -25.62
N ILE A 217 -1.15 34.05 -25.74
CA ILE A 217 -0.77 35.47 -25.83
C ILE A 217 0.18 35.72 -27.00
N ILE A 218 0.27 36.99 -27.42
CA ILE A 218 1.26 37.44 -28.42
C ILE A 218 2.67 37.31 -27.82
N GLY A 219 3.53 36.61 -28.55
CA GLY A 219 4.94 36.37 -28.21
C GLY A 219 5.83 37.60 -28.45
N GLN A 220 7.07 37.51 -27.98
CA GLN A 220 8.13 38.51 -28.24
C GLN A 220 8.90 38.19 -29.52
#